data_AF-K9RVT5-F1
#
_entry.id   AF-K9RVT5-F1
#
_cell.length_a   1.000
_cell.length_b   1.000
_cell.length_c   1.000
_cell.angle_alpha   90.00
_cell.angle_beta   90.00
_cell.angle_gamma   90.00
#
_symmetry.space_group_name_H-M   'P 1'
#
loop_
_entity.id
_entity.type
_entity.pdbx_description
1 polymer ?
#
loop_
_entity_poly.entity_id
_entity_poly.type
_entity_poly.pdbx_seq_one_letter_code
_entity_poly.pdbx_strand_id
1 'polypeptide(L)'
;MVTLLGLLPRSLTTFLFALAALFRFYGNSDTIPLQLFPFTYLQWSFATFMAATLALVVNLGLEWNTGHRSRYREIEARERERQRDRRADEERQRADRERNLASEERQRADRERNLADAERRQAERERRRANEDRRRAVEERGRAAYRAYLQSQFAVVQLRYTLEPSPQTRGALINLLALLEEYGGV
;
A
#
# COMPACT_ATOMS: atom_id res chain seq x y z
N MET A 1 10.75 38.40 -25.97
CA MET A 1 10.95 39.51 -26.94
C MET A 1 9.64 40.25 -27.06
N VAL A 2 9.49 41.37 -26.34
CA VAL A 2 8.30 42.21 -26.43
C VAL A 2 8.41 42.95 -27.76
N THR A 3 7.66 42.49 -28.76
CA THR A 3 7.66 43.03 -30.11
C THR A 3 7.30 44.51 -30.06
N LEU A 4 8.01 45.33 -30.81
CA LEU A 4 7.79 46.78 -30.96
C LEU A 4 6.32 47.12 -31.28
N LEU A 5 5.58 46.17 -31.88
CA LEU A 5 4.13 46.20 -32.10
C LEU A 5 3.26 46.28 -30.83
N GLY A 6 3.71 45.74 -29.69
CA GLY A 6 2.95 45.78 -28.42
C GLY A 6 3.03 47.13 -27.71
N LEU A 7 4.08 47.92 -27.97
CA LEU A 7 4.24 49.28 -27.44
C LEU A 7 3.59 50.32 -28.34
N LEU A 8 3.46 50.03 -29.64
CA LEU A 8 2.90 50.90 -30.66
C LEU A 8 1.54 51.53 -30.30
N PRO A 9 0.51 50.78 -29.84
CA PRO A 9 -0.81 51.35 -29.65
C PRO A 9 -0.90 52.30 -28.45
N ARG A 10 -0.13 52.03 -27.38
CA ARG A 10 -0.13 52.88 -26.18
C ARG A 10 0.65 54.18 -26.39
N SER A 11 1.78 54.15 -27.08
CA SER A 11 2.52 55.38 -27.43
C SER A 11 1.81 56.17 -28.54
N LEU A 12 1.16 55.49 -29.49
CA LEU A 12 0.41 56.13 -30.59
C LEU A 12 -0.83 56.86 -30.08
N THR A 13 -1.59 56.27 -29.17
CA THR A 13 -2.76 56.96 -28.56
C THR A 13 -2.35 58.23 -27.84
N THR A 14 -1.31 58.18 -26.99
CA THR A 14 -0.77 59.36 -26.30
C THR A 14 -0.25 60.41 -27.29
N PHE A 15 0.47 59.97 -28.34
CA PHE A 15 0.98 60.85 -29.39
C PHE A 15 -0.14 61.56 -30.17
N LEU A 16 -1.20 60.84 -30.56
CA LEU A 16 -2.33 61.40 -31.29
C LEU A 16 -3.13 62.40 -30.43
N PHE A 17 -3.30 62.14 -29.13
CA PHE A 17 -3.89 63.10 -28.20
C PHE A 17 -3.02 64.36 -28.04
N ALA A 18 -1.70 64.19 -27.94
CA ALA A 18 -0.78 65.32 -27.88
C ALA A 18 -0.78 66.15 -29.18
N LEU A 19 -0.87 65.50 -30.34
CA LEU A 19 -0.98 66.13 -31.65
C LEU A 19 -2.31 66.90 -31.79
N ALA A 20 -3.41 66.33 -31.31
CA ALA A 20 -4.71 66.99 -31.28
C ALA A 20 -4.68 68.25 -30.40
N ALA A 21 -4.07 68.16 -29.22
CA ALA A 21 -3.89 69.30 -28.32
C ALA A 21 -2.98 70.39 -28.92
N LEU A 22 -1.91 69.99 -29.63
CA LEU A 22 -1.01 70.91 -30.32
C LEU A 22 -1.75 71.68 -31.42
N PHE A 23 -2.52 71.00 -32.27
CA PHE A 23 -3.33 71.65 -33.30
C PHE A 23 -4.43 72.54 -32.72
N ARG A 24 -5.03 72.14 -31.59
CA ARG A 24 -6.05 72.91 -30.87
C ARG A 24 -5.48 74.22 -30.29
N PHE A 25 -4.24 74.19 -29.78
CA PHE A 25 -3.63 75.32 -29.06
C PHE A 25 -2.82 76.25 -29.98
N TYR A 26 -2.15 75.71 -31.00
CA TYR A 26 -1.34 76.50 -31.95
C TYR A 26 -2.03 76.79 -33.30
N GLY A 27 -3.17 76.15 -33.58
CA GLY A 27 -3.94 76.33 -34.83
C GLY A 27 -4.72 77.64 -34.95
N ASN A 28 -4.61 78.56 -33.98
CA ASN A 28 -5.28 79.87 -34.01
C ASN A 28 -4.50 80.94 -34.83
N SER A 29 -3.74 80.49 -35.83
CA SER A 29 -3.05 81.36 -36.79
C SER A 29 -3.90 81.41 -38.06
N ASP A 30 -4.79 82.39 -38.17
CA ASP A 30 -5.80 82.53 -39.23
C ASP A 30 -5.25 82.71 -40.67
N THR A 31 -3.96 82.53 -40.96
CA THR A 31 -3.38 83.06 -42.20
C THR A 31 -2.25 82.26 -42.84
N ILE A 32 -2.38 80.94 -43.08
CA ILE A 32 -1.70 80.30 -44.23
C ILE A 32 -2.56 79.15 -44.78
N PRO A 33 -3.22 79.30 -45.94
CA PRO A 33 -3.80 78.15 -46.64
C PRO A 33 -2.66 77.31 -47.22
N LEU A 34 -2.46 76.09 -46.70
CA LEU A 34 -1.75 75.06 -47.45
C LEU A 34 -2.63 74.75 -48.68
N GLN A 35 -2.32 75.38 -49.82
CA GLN A 35 -3.11 75.40 -51.06
C GLN A 35 -3.45 74.03 -51.69
N LEU A 36 -3.08 72.90 -51.07
CA LEU A 36 -3.41 71.57 -51.56
C LEU A 36 -4.65 70.93 -50.92
N PHE A 37 -5.14 71.38 -49.76
CA PHE A 37 -6.27 70.71 -49.07
C PHE A 37 -7.22 71.68 -48.33
N PRO A 38 -8.55 71.61 -48.52
CA PRO A 38 -9.53 72.55 -47.97
C PRO A 38 -9.98 72.19 -46.54
N PHE A 39 -9.04 71.99 -45.62
CA PHE A 39 -9.36 71.64 -44.22
C PHE A 39 -8.79 72.67 -43.24
N THR A 40 -9.63 73.13 -42.30
CA THR A 40 -9.20 74.06 -41.24
C THR A 40 -8.46 73.31 -40.11
N TYR A 41 -7.60 74.00 -39.36
CA TYR A 41 -6.89 73.41 -38.20
C TYR A 41 -7.86 72.79 -37.18
N LEU A 42 -9.07 73.35 -37.04
CA LEU A 42 -10.11 72.81 -36.18
C LEU A 42 -10.57 71.42 -36.64
N GLN A 43 -10.78 71.22 -37.94
CA GLN A 43 -11.16 69.92 -38.51
C GLN A 43 -10.06 68.87 -38.34
N TRP A 44 -8.79 69.27 -38.47
CA TRP A 44 -7.65 68.38 -38.19
C TRP A 44 -7.53 68.01 -36.70
N SER A 45 -7.80 68.95 -35.79
CA SER A 45 -7.83 68.64 -34.34
C SER A 45 -8.93 67.64 -33.98
N PHE A 46 -10.09 67.76 -34.62
CA PHE A 46 -11.19 66.82 -34.43
C PHE A 46 -10.87 65.45 -35.03
N ALA A 47 -10.30 65.41 -36.24
CA ALA A 47 -9.88 64.16 -36.88
C ALA A 47 -8.83 63.40 -36.06
N THR A 48 -7.85 64.11 -35.50
CA THR A 48 -6.80 63.52 -34.66
C THR A 48 -7.33 63.04 -33.31
N PHE A 49 -8.25 63.78 -32.68
CA PHE A 49 -8.95 63.34 -31.47
C PHE A 49 -9.79 62.06 -31.71
N MET A 50 -10.54 62.00 -32.82
CA MET A 50 -11.31 60.82 -33.19
C MET A 50 -10.40 59.62 -33.49
N ALA A 51 -9.29 59.85 -34.20
CA ALA A 51 -8.28 58.82 -34.43
C ALA A 51 -7.66 58.30 -33.12
N ALA A 52 -7.35 59.19 -32.17
CA ALA A 52 -6.82 58.83 -30.86
C ALA A 52 -7.82 58.00 -30.04
N THR A 53 -9.09 58.38 -30.08
CA THR A 53 -10.19 57.69 -29.38
C THR A 53 -10.42 56.29 -29.97
N LEU A 54 -10.45 56.16 -31.31
CA LEU A 54 -10.55 54.87 -31.98
C LEU A 54 -9.36 53.97 -31.66
N ALA A 55 -8.14 54.52 -31.68
CA ALA A 55 -6.93 53.78 -31.31
C ALA A 55 -6.97 53.29 -29.85
N LEU A 56 -7.55 54.07 -28.92
CA LEU A 56 -7.71 53.69 -27.52
C LEU A 56 -8.68 52.51 -27.36
N VAL A 57 -9.83 52.55 -28.05
CA VAL A 57 -10.80 51.45 -28.03
C VAL A 57 -10.21 50.16 -28.60
N VAL A 58 -9.48 50.25 -29.71
CA VAL A 58 -8.79 49.09 -30.31
C VAL A 58 -7.73 48.54 -29.36
N ASN A 59 -6.93 49.41 -28.72
CA ASN A 59 -5.93 48.98 -27.74
C ASN A 59 -6.55 48.26 -26.55
N LEU A 60 -7.62 48.82 -25.97
CA LEU A 60 -8.33 48.22 -24.85
C LEU A 60 -8.96 46.87 -25.24
N GLY A 61 -9.51 46.76 -26.45
CA GLY A 61 -10.05 45.51 -26.98
C GLY A 61 -8.97 44.43 -27.17
N LEU A 62 -7.78 44.80 -27.64
CA LEU A 62 -6.65 43.88 -27.80
C LEU A 62 -6.08 43.42 -26.46
N GLU A 63 -5.92 44.34 -25.50
CA GLU A 63 -5.47 44.03 -24.13
C GLU A 63 -6.47 43.11 -23.42
N TRP A 64 -7.78 43.38 -23.58
CA TRP A 64 -8.84 42.51 -23.09
C TRP A 64 -8.79 41.12 -23.74
N ASN A 65 -8.70 41.02 -25.07
CA ASN A 65 -8.69 39.73 -25.77
C ASN A 65 -7.44 38.89 -25.45
N THR A 66 -6.28 39.53 -25.31
CA THR A 66 -5.02 38.85 -24.95
C THR A 66 -5.02 38.42 -23.49
N GLY A 67 -5.46 39.28 -22.57
CA GLY A 67 -5.55 38.96 -21.14
C GLY A 67 -6.63 37.93 -20.80
N HIS A 68 -7.78 37.97 -21.49
CA HIS A 68 -8.87 37.02 -21.25
C HIS A 68 -8.48 35.60 -21.68
N ARG A 69 -7.77 35.46 -22.81
CA ARG A 69 -7.23 34.17 -23.26
C ARG A 69 -6.16 33.60 -22.33
N SER A 70 -5.31 34.42 -21.71
CA SER A 70 -4.30 33.91 -20.78
C SER A 70 -4.96 33.39 -19.50
N ARG A 71 -5.93 34.12 -18.96
CA ARG A 71 -6.67 33.73 -17.74
C ARG A 71 -7.43 32.42 -17.91
N TYR A 72 -8.09 32.21 -19.05
CA TYR A 72 -8.77 30.93 -19.31
C TYR A 72 -7.80 29.75 -19.35
N ARG A 73 -6.63 29.91 -19.97
CA ARG A 73 -5.61 28.84 -20.02
C ARG A 73 -5.07 28.51 -18.64
N GLU A 74 -4.87 29.51 -17.78
CA GLU A 74 -4.42 29.28 -16.40
C GLU A 74 -5.48 28.55 -15.57
N ILE A 75 -6.75 28.92 -15.70
CA ILE A 75 -7.86 28.24 -15.01
C ILE A 75 -7.95 26.80 -15.48
N GLU A 76 -7.93 26.57 -16.79
CA GLU A 76 -8.00 25.23 -17.36
C GLU A 76 -6.79 24.38 -16.96
N ALA A 77 -5.58 24.96 -16.91
CA ALA A 77 -4.39 24.28 -16.41
C ALA A 77 -4.54 23.87 -14.94
N ARG A 78 -5.03 24.77 -14.08
CA ARG A 78 -5.30 24.47 -12.66
C ARG A 78 -6.37 23.40 -12.47
N GLU A 79 -7.41 23.41 -13.30
CA GLU A 79 -8.45 22.37 -13.25
C GLU A 79 -7.91 21.00 -13.66
N ARG A 80 -7.09 20.95 -14.72
CA ARG A 80 -6.42 19.72 -15.14
C ARG A 80 -5.47 19.20 -14.06
N GLU A 81 -4.73 20.08 -13.40
CA GLU A 81 -3.84 19.73 -12.28
C GLU A 81 -4.66 19.15 -11.12
N ARG A 82 -5.70 19.84 -10.67
CA ARG A 82 -6.62 19.33 -9.63
C ARG A 82 -7.25 17.99 -10.00
N GLN A 83 -7.59 17.78 -11.27
CA GLN A 83 -8.15 16.52 -11.72
C GLN A 83 -7.10 15.40 -11.70
N ARG A 84 -5.84 15.70 -12.03
CA ARG A 84 -4.73 14.75 -11.91
C ARG A 84 -4.48 14.40 -10.45
N ASP A 85 -4.45 15.38 -9.56
CA ASP A 85 -4.25 15.15 -8.13
C ASP A 85 -5.36 14.28 -7.55
N ARG A 86 -6.62 14.57 -7.87
CA ARG A 86 -7.76 13.73 -7.47
C ARG A 86 -7.63 12.29 -7.95
N ARG A 87 -7.22 12.08 -9.21
CA ARG A 87 -7.01 10.72 -9.73
C ARG A 87 -5.86 10.02 -9.02
N ALA A 88 -4.77 10.73 -8.73
CA ALA A 88 -3.65 10.17 -7.98
C ALA A 88 -4.04 9.81 -6.54
N ASP A 89 -4.85 10.63 -5.89
CA ASP A 89 -5.38 10.35 -4.54
C ASP A 89 -6.34 9.15 -4.56
N GLU A 90 -7.22 9.07 -5.55
CA GLU A 90 -8.11 7.91 -5.73
C GLU A 90 -7.32 6.62 -5.95
N GLU A 91 -6.25 6.67 -6.75
CA GLU A 91 -5.37 5.53 -7.00
C GLU A 91 -4.63 5.10 -5.73
N ARG A 92 -4.09 6.06 -4.96
CA ARG A 92 -3.48 5.80 -3.64
C ARG A 92 -4.48 5.13 -2.69
N GLN A 93 -5.69 5.66 -2.59
CA GLN A 93 -6.74 5.07 -1.74
C GLN A 93 -7.16 3.66 -2.19
N ARG A 94 -7.11 3.36 -3.49
CA ARG A 94 -7.34 1.99 -3.98
C ARG A 94 -6.20 1.07 -3.57
N ALA A 95 -4.95 1.50 -3.76
CA ALA A 95 -3.77 0.74 -3.37
C ALA A 95 -3.73 0.47 -1.85
N ASP A 96 -4.09 1.46 -1.03
CA ASP A 96 -4.16 1.30 0.43
C ASP A 96 -5.26 0.31 0.84
N ARG A 97 -6.43 0.37 0.20
CA ARG A 97 -7.49 -0.62 0.43
C ARG A 97 -7.04 -2.04 0.07
N GLU A 98 -6.39 -2.21 -1.06
CA GLU A 98 -5.86 -3.51 -1.49
C GLU A 98 -4.80 -4.05 -0.51
N ARG A 99 -3.89 -3.19 -0.05
CA ARG A 99 -2.90 -3.55 0.98
C ARG A 99 -3.55 -3.97 2.28
N ASN A 100 -4.60 -3.28 2.72
CA ASN A 100 -5.33 -3.63 3.94
C ASN A 100 -6.01 -4.99 3.81
N LEU A 101 -6.68 -5.24 2.69
CA LEU A 101 -7.31 -6.55 2.42
C LEU A 101 -6.26 -7.68 2.40
N ALA A 102 -5.12 -7.48 1.74
CA ALA A 102 -4.04 -8.45 1.72
C ALA A 102 -3.44 -8.69 3.12
N SER A 103 -3.36 -7.66 3.95
CA SER A 103 -2.91 -7.77 5.34
C SER A 103 -3.90 -8.57 6.19
N GLU A 104 -5.20 -8.32 6.03
CA GLU A 104 -6.24 -9.08 6.72
C GLU A 104 -6.24 -10.56 6.31
N GLU A 105 -6.07 -10.85 5.02
CA GLU A 105 -5.97 -12.22 4.52
C GLU A 105 -4.77 -12.96 5.12
N ARG A 106 -3.60 -12.31 5.16
CA ARG A 106 -2.41 -12.87 5.83
C ARG A 106 -2.67 -13.17 7.30
N GLN A 107 -3.30 -12.25 8.02
CA GLN A 107 -3.66 -12.48 9.44
C GLN A 107 -4.66 -13.64 9.62
N ARG A 108 -5.56 -13.86 8.66
CA ARG A 108 -6.46 -15.02 8.70
C ARG A 108 -5.68 -16.31 8.47
N ALA A 109 -4.80 -16.34 7.46
CA ALA A 109 -3.95 -17.49 7.18
C ALA A 109 -3.02 -17.84 8.36
N ASP A 110 -2.43 -16.84 9.02
CA ASP A 110 -1.59 -17.05 10.19
C ASP A 110 -2.39 -17.61 11.38
N ARG A 111 -3.62 -17.13 11.59
CA ARG A 111 -4.52 -17.68 12.61
C ARG A 111 -4.85 -19.15 12.34
N GLU A 112 -5.16 -19.48 11.09
CA GLU A 112 -5.46 -20.86 10.69
C GLU A 112 -4.24 -21.78 10.89
N ARG A 113 -3.04 -21.33 10.51
CA ARG A 113 -1.79 -22.07 10.76
C ARG A 113 -1.57 -22.31 12.25
N ASN A 114 -1.76 -21.29 13.08
CA ASN A 114 -1.61 -21.41 14.53
C ASN A 114 -2.59 -22.41 15.15
N LEU A 115 -3.84 -22.45 14.66
CA LEU A 115 -4.83 -23.44 15.08
C LEU A 115 -4.42 -24.85 14.67
N ALA A 116 -3.99 -25.04 13.42
CA ALA A 116 -3.51 -26.33 12.93
C ALA A 116 -2.27 -26.82 13.70
N ASP A 117 -1.34 -25.93 14.04
CA ASP A 117 -0.17 -26.26 14.85
C ASP A 117 -0.55 -26.62 16.28
N ALA A 118 -1.54 -25.94 16.88
CA ALA A 118 -2.06 -26.27 18.20
C ALA A 118 -2.70 -27.67 18.21
N GLU A 119 -3.51 -27.99 17.19
CA GLU A 119 -4.14 -29.30 17.04
C GLU A 119 -3.09 -30.41 16.85
N ARG A 120 -2.09 -30.18 16.01
CA ARG A 120 -0.95 -31.11 15.84
C ARG A 120 -0.23 -31.39 17.15
N ARG A 121 0.04 -30.35 17.95
CA ARG A 121 0.68 -30.51 19.26
C ARG A 121 -0.20 -31.31 20.22
N GLN A 122 -1.51 -31.13 20.19
CA GLN A 122 -2.43 -31.93 21.01
C GLN A 122 -2.41 -33.39 20.58
N ALA A 123 -2.53 -33.67 19.28
CA ALA A 123 -2.47 -35.02 18.73
C ALA A 123 -1.13 -35.71 19.06
N GLU A 124 -0.02 -34.98 19.02
CA GLU A 124 1.30 -35.51 19.40
C GLU A 124 1.35 -35.88 20.88
N ARG A 125 0.79 -35.05 21.77
CA ARG A 125 0.71 -35.35 23.21
C ARG A 125 -0.12 -36.59 23.47
N GLU A 126 -1.25 -36.75 22.79
CA GLU A 126 -2.10 -37.95 22.90
C GLU A 126 -1.36 -39.19 22.41
N ARG A 127 -0.67 -39.11 21.27
CA ARG A 127 0.17 -40.20 20.77
C ARG A 127 1.28 -40.60 21.74
N ARG A 128 1.94 -39.63 22.37
CA ARG A 128 2.97 -39.90 23.39
C ARG A 128 2.39 -40.65 24.58
N ARG A 129 1.25 -40.21 25.11
CA ARG A 129 0.53 -40.90 26.19
C ARG A 129 0.17 -42.34 25.81
N ALA A 130 -0.43 -42.52 24.62
CA ALA A 130 -0.80 -43.85 24.14
C ALA A 130 0.42 -44.78 23.97
N ASN A 131 1.56 -44.25 23.53
CA ASN A 131 2.81 -45.01 23.42
C ASN A 131 3.38 -45.38 24.80
N GLU A 132 3.33 -44.48 25.77
CA GLU A 132 3.73 -44.76 27.16
C GLU A 132 2.86 -45.86 27.77
N ASP A 133 1.53 -45.78 27.60
CA ASP A 133 0.61 -46.80 28.09
C ASP A 133 0.86 -48.15 27.40
N ARG A 134 1.09 -48.15 26.09
CA ARG A 134 1.44 -49.37 25.35
C ARG A 134 2.75 -49.97 25.86
N ARG A 135 3.75 -49.14 26.15
CA ARG A 135 5.03 -49.60 26.70
C ARG A 135 4.84 -50.23 28.08
N ARG A 136 4.07 -49.59 28.97
CA ARG A 136 3.73 -50.17 30.28
C ARG A 136 3.02 -51.50 30.15
N ALA A 137 2.03 -51.60 29.27
CA ALA A 137 1.32 -52.86 29.02
C ALA A 137 2.22 -53.97 28.48
N VAL A 138 3.21 -53.64 27.63
CA VAL A 138 4.21 -54.61 27.15
C VAL A 138 5.12 -55.05 28.29
N GLU A 139 5.58 -54.13 29.13
CA GLU A 139 6.40 -54.44 30.31
C GLU A 139 5.64 -55.34 31.30
N GLU A 140 4.36 -55.05 31.58
CA GLU A 140 3.50 -55.89 32.42
C GLU A 140 3.26 -57.28 31.82
N ARG A 141 2.97 -57.37 30.52
CA ARG A 141 2.86 -58.65 29.82
C ARG A 141 4.16 -59.44 29.87
N GLY A 142 5.30 -58.78 29.73
CA GLY A 142 6.62 -59.40 29.87
C GLY A 142 6.84 -59.97 31.27
N ARG A 143 6.50 -59.20 32.32
CA ARG A 143 6.57 -59.67 33.71
C ARG A 143 5.64 -60.86 33.96
N ALA A 144 4.41 -60.81 33.46
CA ALA A 144 3.44 -61.90 33.59
C ALA A 144 3.90 -63.17 32.85
N ALA A 145 4.39 -63.03 31.61
CA ALA A 145 4.94 -64.14 30.84
C ALA A 145 6.17 -64.76 31.51
N TYR A 146 7.06 -63.93 32.07
CA TYR A 146 8.22 -64.40 32.82
C TYR A 146 7.82 -65.18 34.08
N ARG A 147 6.83 -64.70 34.83
CA ARG A 147 6.27 -65.44 35.99
C ARG A 147 5.68 -66.79 35.56
N ALA A 148 4.90 -66.83 34.49
CA ALA A 148 4.31 -68.06 33.98
C ALA A 148 5.39 -69.06 33.50
N TYR A 149 6.46 -68.55 32.87
CA TYR A 149 7.63 -69.34 32.50
C TYR A 149 8.30 -69.97 33.72
N LEU A 150 8.58 -69.18 34.76
CA LEU A 150 9.19 -69.68 36.01
C LEU A 150 8.30 -70.73 36.70
N GLN A 151 6.99 -70.50 36.77
CA GLN A 151 6.04 -71.47 37.34
C GLN A 151 6.03 -72.78 36.56
N SER A 152 6.02 -72.71 35.23
CA SER A 152 6.07 -73.91 34.37
C SER A 152 7.37 -74.68 34.58
N GLN A 153 8.50 -73.97 34.70
CA GLN A 153 9.81 -74.58 34.91
C GLN A 153 9.87 -75.26 36.29
N PHE A 154 9.42 -74.57 37.35
CA PHE A 154 9.32 -75.12 38.70
C PHE A 154 8.50 -76.41 38.74
N ALA A 155 7.32 -76.42 38.10
CA ALA A 155 6.47 -77.62 38.03
C ALA A 155 7.20 -78.81 37.39
N VAL A 156 7.95 -78.58 36.30
CA VAL A 156 8.76 -79.62 35.65
C VAL A 156 9.87 -80.14 36.57
N VAL A 157 10.59 -79.25 37.26
CA VAL A 157 11.68 -79.65 38.18
C VAL A 157 11.13 -80.42 39.38
N GLN A 158 9.99 -80.01 39.93
CA GLN A 158 9.31 -80.70 41.02
C GLN A 158 8.82 -82.10 40.60
N LEU A 159 8.25 -82.23 39.40
CA LEU A 159 7.86 -83.53 38.84
C LEU A 159 9.09 -84.44 38.67
N ARG A 160 10.21 -83.90 38.15
CA ARG A 160 11.47 -84.65 38.03
C ARG A 160 12.01 -85.10 39.39
N TYR A 161 12.00 -84.23 40.40
CA TYR A 161 12.45 -84.60 41.74
C TYR A 161 11.57 -85.70 42.37
N THR A 162 10.26 -85.66 42.14
CA THR A 162 9.32 -86.70 42.63
C THR A 162 9.55 -88.04 41.95
N LEU A 163 9.84 -88.03 40.64
CA LEU A 163 10.10 -89.26 39.88
C LEU A 163 11.51 -89.83 40.14
N GLU A 164 12.51 -88.95 40.30
CA GLU A 164 13.91 -89.32 40.46
C GLU A 164 14.62 -88.35 41.45
N PRO A 165 14.55 -88.65 42.76
CA PRO A 165 15.19 -87.81 43.77
C PRO A 165 16.71 -87.98 43.70
N SER A 166 17.39 -86.95 43.21
CA SER A 166 18.86 -86.90 43.09
C SER A 166 19.41 -85.60 43.69
N PRO A 167 20.71 -85.55 44.05
CA PRO A 167 21.33 -84.32 44.54
C PRO A 167 21.25 -83.18 43.53
N GLN A 168 21.27 -83.51 42.23
CA GLN A 168 21.18 -82.56 41.13
C GLN A 168 19.79 -81.94 41.02
N THR A 169 18.72 -82.75 41.11
CA THR A 169 17.34 -82.26 41.07
C THR A 169 16.99 -81.45 42.33
N ARG A 170 17.54 -81.80 43.49
CA ARG A 170 17.44 -81.00 44.72
C ARG A 170 18.11 -79.62 44.57
N GLY A 171 19.33 -79.56 44.02
CA GLY A 171 20.05 -78.30 43.79
C GLY A 171 19.32 -77.37 42.82
N ALA A 172 18.78 -77.93 41.73
CA ALA A 172 17.97 -77.17 40.78
C ALA A 172 16.70 -76.58 41.41
N LEU A 173 16.01 -77.34 42.27
CA LEU A 173 14.81 -76.89 42.98
C LEU A 173 15.13 -75.72 43.93
N ILE A 174 16.23 -75.79 44.69
CA ILE A 174 16.65 -74.74 45.62
C ILE A 174 16.98 -73.45 44.87
N ASN A 175 17.70 -73.54 43.75
CA ASN A 175 18.04 -72.36 42.94
C ASN A 175 16.79 -71.66 42.38
N LEU A 176 15.78 -72.42 41.94
CA LEU A 176 14.51 -71.85 41.46
C LEU A 176 13.65 -71.26 42.57
N LEU A 177 13.66 -71.86 43.77
CA LEU A 177 12.98 -71.30 44.93
C LEU A 177 13.57 -69.94 45.31
N ALA A 178 14.89 -69.81 45.33
CA ALA A 178 15.55 -68.52 45.58
C ALA A 178 15.17 -67.46 44.53
N LEU A 179 15.10 -67.86 43.25
CA LEU A 179 14.74 -66.97 42.14
C LEU A 179 13.26 -66.53 42.18
N LEU A 180 12.37 -67.42 42.68
CA LEU A 180 10.96 -67.09 42.92
C LEU A 180 10.78 -66.17 44.13
N GLU A 181 11.57 -66.31 45.20
CA GLU A 181 11.55 -65.38 46.34
C GLU A 181 12.03 -63.98 45.94
N GLU A 182 13.12 -63.87 45.18
CA GLU A 182 13.66 -62.59 44.70
C GLU A 182 12.66 -61.81 43.83
N TYR A 183 11.85 -62.52 43.03
CA TYR A 183 10.82 -61.91 42.16
C TYR A 183 9.41 -61.85 42.77
N GLY A 184 9.19 -62.52 43.90
CA GLY A 184 7.93 -62.62 44.63
C GLY A 184 7.78 -61.60 45.76
N GLY A 185 8.88 -61.03 46.26
CA GLY A 185 8.88 -59.98 47.27
C GLY A 185 8.65 -58.58 46.71
N VAL A 186 7.38 -58.22 46.46
CA VAL A 186 6.88 -56.83 46.40
C VAL A 186 5.61 -56.75 47.21
#